data_AF-A0A7K1VTA6-F1
#
_entry.id   AF-A0A7K1VTA6-F1
#
_cell.length_a   1.000
_cell.length_b   1.000
_cell.length_c   1.000
_cell.angle_alpha   90.00
_cell.angle_beta   90.00
_cell.angle_gamma   90.00
#
_symmetry.space_group_name_H-M   'P 1'
#
loop_
_entity.id
_entity.type
_entity.pdbx_description
1 polymer ?
#
loop_
_entity_poly.entity_id
_entity_poly.type
_entity_poly.pdbx_seq_one_letter_code
_entity_poly.pdbx_strand_id
1 'polypeptide(L)' 'MEEALAAFLDTFASWDLAGDVAARLNCGEVDALAGLLRAAGRGEAADLWIAEHATDDDEGDAHHTPEGE' A
#
# COMPACT_ATOMS: atom_id res chain seq x y z
N MET A 1 -18.50 -2.63 -14.08
CA MET A 1 -17.85 -1.80 -13.05
C MET A 1 -17.45 -2.66 -11.86
N GLU A 2 -18.35 -3.47 -11.30
CA GLU A 2 -18.03 -4.40 -10.21
C GLU A 2 -16.94 -5.42 -10.59
N GLU A 3 -16.97 -6.00 -11.79
CA GLU A 3 -15.95 -6.96 -12.23
C GLU A 3 -14.56 -6.32 -12.39
N ALA A 4 -14.49 -5.12 -12.95
CA ALA A 4 -13.25 -4.36 -13.08
C ALA A 4 -12.70 -3.93 -11.71
N LEU A 5 -13.58 -3.55 -10.78
CA LEU A 5 -13.21 -3.22 -9.40
C LEU A 5 -12.69 -4.46 -8.67
N ALA A 6 -13.35 -5.62 -8.81
CA ALA A 6 -12.89 -6.87 -8.23
C ALA A 6 -11.50 -7.26 -8.74
N ALA A 7 -11.30 -7.21 -10.07
CA ALA A 7 -10.00 -7.48 -10.68
C ALA A 7 -8.91 -6.51 -10.21
N PHE A 8 -9.24 -5.23 -10.06
CA PHE A 8 -8.33 -4.24 -9.48
C PHE A 8 -7.96 -4.62 -8.04
N LEU A 9 -8.94 -4.87 -7.18
CA LEU A 9 -8.70 -5.22 -5.78
C LEU A 9 -7.92 -6.53 -5.61
N ASP A 10 -8.12 -7.51 -6.50
CA ASP A 10 -7.34 -8.75 -6.52
C ASP A 10 -5.90 -8.50 -6.94
N THR A 11 -5.70 -7.71 -8.00
CA THR A 11 -4.35 -7.37 -8.50
C THR A 11 -3.55 -6.60 -7.45
N PHE A 12 -4.18 -5.61 -6.82
CA PHE A 12 -3.56 -4.78 -5.79
C PHE A 12 -3.55 -5.44 -4.40
N ALA A 13 -4.10 -6.65 -4.23
CA ALA A 13 -3.87 -7.45 -3.03
C ALA A 13 -2.64 -8.37 -3.14
N SER A 14 -1.95 -8.36 -4.30
CA SER A 14 -0.75 -9.17 -4.52
C SER A 14 0.48 -8.58 -3.84
N TRP A 15 1.23 -9.43 -3.14
CA TRP A 15 2.48 -9.05 -2.47
C TRP A 15 3.57 -8.58 -3.44
N ASP A 16 3.74 -9.28 -4.56
CA ASP A 16 4.80 -8.97 -5.53
C ASP A 16 4.64 -7.56 -6.09
N LEU A 17 3.40 -7.14 -6.36
CA LEU A 17 3.12 -5.82 -6.91
C LEU A 17 3.38 -4.71 -5.88
N ALA A 18 3.02 -4.95 -4.61
CA ALA A 18 3.24 -3.98 -3.55
C ALA A 18 4.74 -3.72 -3.35
N GLY A 19 5.56 -4.77 -3.22
CA GLY A 19 7.01 -4.62 -3.05
C GLY A 19 7.70 -3.93 -4.23
N ASP A 20 7.22 -4.14 -5.46
CA ASP A 20 7.81 -3.50 -6.64
C ASP A 20 7.43 -2.02 -6.79
N VAL A 21 6.25 -1.61 -6.32
CA VAL A 21 5.63 -0.33 -6.71
C VAL A 21 5.40 0.62 -5.55
N ALA A 22 5.18 0.13 -4.32
CA ALA A 22 4.76 0.96 -3.19
C ALA A 22 5.72 2.13 -2.93
N ALA A 23 7.03 1.89 -2.93
CA ALA A 23 8.08 2.91 -2.81
C ALA A 23 8.02 4.04 -3.87
N ARG A 24 7.38 3.81 -5.02
CA ARG A 24 7.29 4.81 -6.10
C ARG A 24 6.06 5.72 -6.00
N LEU A 25 5.11 5.38 -5.15
CA LEU A 25 3.94 6.22 -4.88
C LEU A 25 4.34 7.35 -3.95
N ASN A 26 3.57 8.42 -3.90
CA ASN A 26 3.64 9.34 -2.75
C ASN A 26 2.72 8.88 -1.62
N CYS A 27 2.91 9.43 -0.41
CA CYS A 27 2.10 9.11 0.77
C CYS A 27 0.58 9.21 0.51
N GLY A 28 0.13 10.25 -0.19
CA GLY A 28 -1.29 10.41 -0.51
C GLY A 28 -1.85 9.35 -1.46
N GLU A 29 -1.03 8.88 -2.41
CA GLU A 29 -1.39 7.82 -3.34
C GLU A 29 -1.47 6.46 -2.65
N VAL A 30 -0.49 6.12 -1.81
CA VAL A 30 -0.51 4.85 -1.06
C VAL A 30 -1.65 4.85 -0.03
N ASP A 31 -1.94 5.98 0.61
CA ASP A 31 -3.03 6.10 1.57
C ASP A 31 -4.40 5.92 0.91
N ALA A 32 -4.59 6.53 -0.26
CA ALA A 32 -5.82 6.37 -1.02
C ALA A 32 -6.03 4.91 -1.46
N LEU A 33 -4.97 4.24 -1.89
CA LEU A 33 -4.99 2.82 -2.26
C LEU A 33 -5.29 1.92 -1.06
N ALA A 34 -4.58 2.11 0.05
CA ALA A 34 -4.81 1.38 1.29
C ALA A 34 -6.23 1.60 1.83
N GLY A 35 -6.74 2.83 1.74
CA GLY A 35 -8.12 3.16 2.09
C GLY A 35 -9.15 2.38 1.26
N LEU A 36 -8.94 2.29 -0.05
CA LEU A 36 -9.81 1.50 -0.94
C LEU A 36 -9.77 0.01 -0.60
N LEU A 37 -8.59 -0.55 -0.35
CA LEU A 37 -8.42 -1.96 0.05
C LEU A 37 -9.12 -2.25 1.39
N ARG A 38 -8.97 -1.37 2.39
CA ARG A 38 -9.69 -1.50 3.68
C ARG A 38 -11.21 -1.45 3.51
N ALA A 39 -11.71 -0.52 2.70
CA ALA A 39 -13.14 -0.42 2.40
C ALA A 39 -13.69 -1.69 1.73
N ALA A 40 -12.83 -2.40 0.97
CA ALA A 40 -13.14 -3.68 0.36
C ALA A 40 -12.91 -4.90 1.27
N GLY A 41 -12.57 -4.71 2.55
CA GLY A 41 -12.30 -5.78 3.51
C GLY A 41 -10.93 -6.43 3.39
N ARG A 42 -9.99 -5.83 2.64
CA ARG A 42 -8.63 -6.35 2.39
C ARG A 42 -7.59 -5.65 3.27
N GLY A 43 -7.79 -5.73 4.58
CA GLY A 43 -6.95 -5.04 5.57
C GLY A 43 -5.47 -5.41 5.47
N GLU A 44 -5.16 -6.70 5.36
CA GLU A 44 -3.77 -7.18 5.26
C GLU A 44 -3.04 -6.62 4.03
N ALA A 45 -3.72 -6.55 2.88
CA ALA A 45 -3.15 -5.93 1.69
C ALA A 45 -2.93 -4.43 1.88
N ALA A 46 -3.86 -3.73 2.53
CA ALA A 46 -3.70 -2.31 2.80
C ALA A 46 -2.49 -2.03 3.70
N ASP A 47 -2.29 -2.84 4.74
CA ASP A 47 -1.17 -2.67 5.67
C ASP A 47 0.17 -3.00 4.99
N LEU A 48 0.18 -3.98 4.07
CA LEU A 48 1.34 -4.26 3.23
C LEU A 48 1.74 -3.06 2.37
N TRP A 49 0.78 -2.43 1.68
CA TRP A 49 1.09 -1.26 0.85
C TRP A 49 1.72 -0.13 1.65
N ILE A 50 1.25 0.10 2.89
CA ILE A 50 1.85 1.09 3.78
C ILE A 50 3.27 0.66 4.20
N ALA A 51 3.46 -0.60 4.57
CA ALA A 51 4.77 -1.10 4.99
C ALA A 51 5.82 -1.06 3.86
N GLU A 52 5.47 -1.51 2.65
CA GLU A 52 6.35 -1.50 1.47
C GLU A 52 6.58 -0.09 0.91
N HIS A 53 5.71 0.86 1.23
CA HIS A 53 5.96 2.27 0.90
C HIS A 53 6.93 2.91 1.90
N ALA A 54 6.79 2.57 3.19
CA ALA A 54 7.63 3.07 4.27
C ALA A 54 9.10 2.62 4.19
N THR A 55 9.41 1.54 3.46
CA THR A 55 10.77 0.99 3.35
C THR A 55 11.73 1.85 2.50
N ASP A 56 11.23 2.75 1.66
CA ASP A 56 12.03 3.65 0.81
C ASP A 56 11.71 5.14 1.10
N ASP A 57 11.03 5.42 2.21
CA ASP A 57 10.61 6.76 2.60
C ASP A 57 11.80 7.55 3.16
N ASP A 58 12.07 8.74 2.58
CA ASP A 58 13.17 9.61 2.99
C ASP A 58 13.03 10.03 4.47
N GLU A 59 14.16 10.20 5.18
CA GLU A 59 14.19 10.65 6.59
C GLU A 59 13.33 11.92 6.79
N GLY A 60 12.10 11.76 7.32
CA GLY A 60 11.26 12.89 7.73
C GLY A 60 9.77 12.85 7.34
N ASP A 61 9.28 11.84 6.61
CA ASP A 61 7.84 11.68 6.33
C ASP A 61 7.13 10.73 7.32
N ALA A 62 5.81 10.84 7.40
CA ALA A 62 4.93 10.33 8.44
C ALA A 62 4.96 8.79 8.62
N HIS A 63 5.46 8.05 7.63
CA HIS A 63 5.51 6.59 7.64
C HIS A 63 6.91 6.02 7.94
N HIS A 64 7.91 6.87 8.16
CA HIS A 64 9.24 6.42 8.56
C HIS A 64 9.20 5.65 9.91
N THR A 65 9.31 4.32 9.84
CA THR A 65 9.67 3.50 11.01
C THR A 65 11.18 3.47 11.15
N PRO A 66 11.76 4.00 12.25
CA PRO A 66 13.18 3.80 12.51
C PRO A 66 13.42 2.30 12.79
N GLU A 67 14.26 1.67 11.97
CA GLU A 67 14.72 0.31 12.25
C GLU A 67 15.59 0.29 13.53
N GLY A 68 15.18 -0.50 14.52
CA GLY A 68 16.08 -1.08 15.54
C GLY A 68 16.19 -0.37 16.89
N GLU A 69 15.41 -0.83 17.87
CA GLU A 69 15.87 -1.01 19.27
C GLU A 69 16.33 -2.46 19.49
#